data_AF-A0A2S5DGK8-F1
#
_entry.id   AF-A0A2S5DGK8-F1
#
_cell.length_a   1.000
_cell.length_b   1.000
_cell.length_c   1.000
_cell.angle_alpha   90.00
_cell.angle_beta   90.00
_cell.angle_gamma   90.00
#
_symmetry.space_group_name_H-M   'P 1'
#
loop_
_entity.id
_entity.type
_entity.pdbx_description
1 polymer ?
#
loop_
_entity_poly.entity_id
_entity_poly.type
_entity_poly.pdbx_seq_one_letter_code
_entity_poly.pdbx_strand_id
1 'polypeptide(L)' 'MAAHPIKVKVTAYFDTGEDGLVSRLVRLDFSNAMDETDRDAFKASIETALKEYKCDPNSHLKQWFNFAFD' A
#
# COMPACT_ATOMS: atom_id res chain seq x y z
N MET A 1 -18.85 21.12 11.26
CA MET A 1 -18.64 20.56 9.91
C MET A 1 -18.39 19.08 10.12
N ALA A 2 -19.22 18.18 9.60
CA ALA A 2 -18.95 16.76 9.71
C ALA A 2 -17.74 16.45 8.83
N ALA A 3 -16.65 15.94 9.41
CA ALA A 3 -15.55 15.39 8.65
C ALA A 3 -16.12 14.21 7.85
N HIS A 4 -16.18 14.34 6.53
CA HIS A 4 -16.57 13.22 5.68
C HIS A 4 -15.34 12.33 5.56
N PRO A 5 -15.43 11.05 5.95
CA PRO A 5 -14.25 10.22 6.01
C PRO A 5 -13.64 10.09 4.61
N ILE A 6 -12.37 10.47 4.48
CA ILE A 6 -11.67 10.38 3.20
C ILE A 6 -11.41 8.89 2.96
N LYS A 7 -12.13 8.32 2.00
CA LYS A 7 -11.94 6.93 1.57
C LYS A 7 -10.87 6.89 0.48
N VAL A 8 -9.65 6.53 0.86
CA VAL A 8 -8.54 6.35 -0.09
C VAL A 8 -8.41 4.88 -0.43
N LYS A 9 -8.44 4.55 -1.73
CA LYS A 9 -8.08 3.21 -2.18
C LYS A 9 -6.64 3.24 -2.68
N VAL A 10 -5.83 2.35 -2.13
CA VAL A 10 -4.44 2.16 -2.54
C VAL A 10 -4.30 0.78 -3.13
N THR A 11 -3.73 0.70 -4.32
CA THR A 11 -3.35 -0.57 -4.95
C THR A 11 -1.84 -0.69 -4.88
N ALA A 12 -1.36 -1.70 -4.16
CA ALA A 12 0.06 -2.03 -4.09
C ALA A 12 0.38 -3.20 -5.02
N TYR A 13 1.45 -3.05 -5.78
CA TYR A 13 2.07 -4.11 -6.56
C TYR A 13 3.44 -4.38 -5.96
N PHE A 14 3.71 -5.62 -5.59
CA PHE A 14 4.95 -5.99 -4.92
C PHE A 14 5.36 -7.42 -5.26
N ASP A 15 6.65 -7.66 -5.11
CA ASP A 15 7.30 -8.94 -5.37
C ASP A 15 7.69 -9.57 -4.04
N THR A 16 7.58 -10.90 -3.96
CA THR A 16 8.03 -11.67 -2.81
C THR A 16 9.31 -12.43 -3.09
N GLY A 17 10.15 -12.59 -2.06
CA GLY A 17 11.35 -13.41 -2.10
C GLY A 17 11.05 -14.91 -1.97
N GLU A 18 12.12 -15.72 -1.98
CA GLU A 18 12.03 -17.19 -1.80
C GLU A 18 11.45 -17.59 -0.43
N ASP A 19 11.60 -16.73 0.58
CA ASP A 19 11.07 -16.92 1.93
C ASP A 19 9.60 -16.49 2.10
N GLY A 20 8.99 -15.93 1.04
CA GLY A 20 7.61 -15.45 1.01
C GLY A 20 7.42 -14.03 1.53
N LEU A 21 8.44 -13.37 2.08
CA LEU A 21 8.33 -11.96 2.47
C LEU A 21 8.38 -11.06 1.25
N VAL A 22 7.75 -9.89 1.36
CA VAL A 22 7.87 -8.85 0.34
C VAL A 22 9.31 -8.40 0.23
N SER A 23 9.92 -8.62 -0.94
CA SER A 23 11.28 -8.23 -1.24
C SER A 23 11.35 -6.84 -1.87
N ARG A 24 10.31 -6.46 -2.64
CA ARG A 24 10.29 -5.20 -3.38
C ARG A 24 8.87 -4.67 -3.58
N LEU A 25 8.66 -3.40 -3.27
CA LEU A 25 7.49 -2.65 -3.75
C LEU A 25 7.75 -2.19 -5.19
N VAL A 26 6.86 -2.57 -6.11
CA VAL A 26 6.96 -2.22 -7.54
C VAL A 26 6.23 -0.91 -7.82
N ARG A 27 5.00 -0.77 -7.33
CA ARG A 27 4.13 0.39 -7.62
C ARG A 27 3.05 0.57 -6.55
N LEU A 28 2.69 1.82 -6.30
CA LEU A 28 1.48 2.20 -5.57
C LEU A 28 0.61 3.11 -6.43
N ASP A 29 -0.66 2.74 -6.59
CA ASP A 29 -1.67 3.57 -7.23
C ASP A 29 -2.70 4.04 -6.21
N PHE A 30 -2.97 5.34 -6.20
CA PHE A 30 -3.96 5.97 -5.33
C PHE A 30 -5.19 6.35 -6.16
N SER A 31 -6.37 5.90 -5.75
CA SER A 31 -7.61 6.08 -6.53
C SER A 31 -8.16 7.52 -6.51
N ASN A 32 -7.67 8.37 -5.62
CA ASN A 32 -8.12 9.77 -5.50
C ASN A 32 -6.95 10.74 -5.64
N ALA A 33 -7.27 11.98 -6.01
CA ALA A 33 -6.35 13.11 -5.95
C ALA A 33 -6.06 13.41 -4.47
N MET A 34 -5.07 12.70 -3.94
CA MET A 34 -4.50 12.89 -2.62
C MET A 34 -3.31 13.83 -2.76
N ASP A 35 -3.11 14.72 -1.80
CA ASP A 35 -1.98 15.64 -1.81
C ASP A 35 -0.66 14.86 -1.88
N GLU A 36 0.35 15.42 -2.55
CA GLU A 36 1.66 14.77 -2.68
C GLU A 36 2.31 14.49 -1.32
N THR A 37 2.08 15.37 -0.33
CA THR A 37 2.61 15.22 1.03
C THR A 37 2.03 13.99 1.72
N ASP A 38 0.71 13.83 1.67
CA ASP A 38 0.04 12.68 2.27
C ASP A 38 0.39 11.38 1.55
N ARG A 39 0.59 11.43 0.22
CA ARG A 39 1.01 10.27 -0.57
C ARG A 39 2.37 9.73 -0.16
N ASP A 40 3.34 10.59 0.11
CA ASP A 40 4.68 10.16 0.51
C ASP A 40 4.67 9.49 1.90
N ALA A 41 3.97 10.10 2.86
CA ALA A 41 3.75 9.52 4.18
C ALA A 41 3.03 8.14 4.11
N PHE A 42 2.05 8.02 3.21
CA PHE A 42 1.36 6.76 2.95
C PHE A 42 2.29 5.68 2.37
N LYS A 43 3.11 6.06 1.40
CA LYS A 43 4.06 5.15 0.78
C LYS A 43 5.04 4.60 1.80
N ALA A 44 5.63 5.45 2.64
CA ALA A 44 6.56 5.02 3.69
C ALA A 44 5.90 4.03 4.68
N SER A 45 4.66 4.31 5.07
CA SER A 45 3.89 3.44 5.97
C SER A 45 3.59 2.07 5.33
N ILE A 46 3.20 2.06 4.04
CA ILE A 46 2.94 0.81 3.30
C ILE A 46 4.22 0.02 3.09
N GLU A 47 5.33 0.66 2.72
CA GLU A 47 6.63 -0.02 2.58
C GLU A 47 7.09 -0.65 3.90
N THR A 48 6.79 -0.01 5.04
CA THR A 48 7.10 -0.57 6.35
C THR A 48 6.23 -1.78 6.67
N ALA A 49 4.91 -1.66 6.47
CA ALA A 49 3.97 -2.76 6.72
C ALA A 49 4.22 -3.96 5.79
N LEU A 50 4.58 -3.73 4.53
CA LEU A 50 4.82 -4.81 3.56
C LEU A 50 6.04 -5.66 3.90
N LYS A 51 7.06 -5.12 4.56
CA LYS A 51 8.26 -5.90 4.97
C LYS A 51 7.92 -7.05 5.92
N GLU A 52 6.87 -6.90 6.72
CA GLU A 52 6.41 -7.93 7.65
C GLU A 52 5.35 -8.84 7.02
N TYR A 53 4.90 -8.51 5.80
CA TYR A 53 3.85 -9.23 5.11
C TYR A 53 4.43 -10.45 4.38
N LYS A 54 3.96 -11.64 4.77
CA LYS A 54 4.37 -12.91 4.19
C LYS A 54 3.25 -13.48 3.31
N CYS A 55 3.58 -13.76 2.06
CA CYS A 55 2.68 -14.35 1.07
C CYS A 55 3.35 -15.56 0.40
N ASP A 56 2.81 -15.99 -0.74
CA ASP A 56 3.45 -17.00 -1.60
C ASP A 56 4.85 -16.55 -2.03
N PRO A 57 5.85 -17.45 -1.99
CA PRO A 57 7.22 -17.15 -2.40
C PRO A 57 7.34 -16.92 -3.91
N ASN A 58 8.34 -16.14 -4.32
CA ASN A 58 8.67 -15.84 -5.73
C ASN A 58 7.46 -15.40 -6.58
N SER A 59 6.57 -14.60 -5.99
CA SER A 59 5.30 -14.23 -6.61
C SER A 59 5.22 -12.72 -6.82
N HIS A 60 4.54 -12.34 -7.91
CA HIS A 60 4.18 -10.96 -8.22
C HIS A 60 2.74 -10.73 -7.79
N LEU A 61 2.54 -9.98 -6.72
CA LEU A 61 1.23 -9.83 -6.08
C LEU A 61 0.68 -8.43 -6.23
N LYS A 62 -0.65 -8.37 -6.28
CA LYS A 62 -1.43 -7.14 -6.31
C LYS A 62 -2.40 -7.16 -5.13
N GLN A 63 -2.34 -6.14 -4.28
CA GLN A 63 -3.21 -6.02 -3.12
C GLN A 63 -3.93 -4.69 -3.09
N TRP A 64 -5.20 -4.73 -2.69
CA TRP A 64 -6.06 -3.58 -2.53
C TRP A 64 -6.25 -3.26 -1.06
N PHE A 65 -5.97 -2.00 -0.71
CA PHE A 65 -6.20 -1.46 0.61
C PHE A 65 -7.23 -0.35 0.51
N ASN A 66 -8.26 -0.41 1.35
CA ASN A 66 -9.22 0.68 1.51
C ASN A 66 -8.96 1.30 2.88
N PHE A 67 -8.47 2.54 2.88
CA PHE A 67 -8.28 3.32 4.10
C PHE A 67 -9.43 4.31 4.23
N ALA A 68 -9.93 4.48 5.46
CA ALA A 68 -10.88 5.52 5.81
C ALA A 68 -10.25 6.37 6.92
N PHE A 69 -10.06 7.67 6.67
CA PHE A 69 -9.62 8.64 7.67
C PHE A 69 -10.84 9.35 8.24
N ASP A 70 -10.93 9.49 9.56
CA ASP A 70 -11.92 10.32 10.25
C ASP A 70 -11.37 11.74 10.45
#